data_AF-A0A7Z9XLX8-F1
#
_entry.id   AF-A0A7Z9XLX8-F1
#
_cell.length_a   1.000
_cell.length_b   1.000
_cell.length_c   1.000
_cell.angle_alpha   90.00
_cell.angle_beta   90.00
_cell.angle_gamma   90.00
#
_symmetry.space_group_name_H-M   'P 1'
#
loop_
_entity.id
_entity.type
_entity.pdbx_description
1 polymer ?
#
loop_
_entity_poly.entity_id
_entity_poly.type
_entity_poly.pdbx_seq_one_letter_code
_entity_poly.pdbx_strand_id
1 'polypeptide(L)'
;PVQTGIKAIDAMIPIGRGQRELIIGDRQTGKTAIAIDTIINQKGQDLICIYVAIGQKRSSVAQVVATLEKYGAMEHTIVVAATASDPAALQYLAPYAGVAMGEEFMEQGKDALIVYDDLSKHAWAYRQVSLLLRRPPGREAYPGDVFYLHSRLLERAAKLAPEYGGGSLTALPIIETQAGDVSAYIPTNVISITDGQIYLEADLFYAGIRPALNVGLSVSRVGSAAQTKAMKQVAGRMKLELAQGRELAAFAQFGSDLDPATQRQLDRFQRLTQLLKQPQYQPLSLSKEVMVIYAGTNGYIDHIDIERIPEWEQQFYQFMDSSYPDVGNAIEREKKLTPEIEESLKHAIEEFNKQFV
;
A
#
# COMPACT_ATOMS: atom_id res chain seq x y z
N PRO A 1 -9.19 9.89 0.72
CA PRO A 1 -8.43 8.64 0.50
C PRO A 1 -7.45 8.82 -0.66
N VAL A 2 -6.25 8.24 -0.53
CA VAL A 2 -5.41 7.86 -1.67
C VAL A 2 -5.66 6.38 -1.86
N GLN A 3 -6.38 6.02 -2.94
CA GLN A 3 -6.71 4.61 -3.21
C GLN A 3 -5.51 3.97 -3.88
N THR A 4 -4.91 2.95 -3.26
CA THR A 4 -3.82 2.19 -3.89
C THR A 4 -4.34 1.23 -4.96
N GLY A 5 -5.62 0.84 -4.87
CA GLY A 5 -6.21 -0.21 -5.68
C GLY A 5 -5.69 -1.59 -5.30
N ILE A 6 -5.04 -1.71 -4.14
CA ILE A 6 -4.52 -2.94 -3.59
C ILE A 6 -5.41 -3.28 -2.39
N LYS A 7 -6.26 -4.30 -2.53
CA LYS A 7 -7.28 -4.70 -1.53
C LYS A 7 -6.71 -4.75 -0.12
N ALA A 8 -5.54 -5.38 0.03
CA ALA A 8 -4.91 -5.58 1.33
C ALA A 8 -4.53 -4.26 2.03
N ILE A 9 -4.13 -3.25 1.25
CA ILE A 9 -3.72 -1.94 1.77
C ILE A 9 -4.96 -1.09 2.03
N ASP A 10 -5.83 -0.93 1.04
CA ASP A 10 -6.99 -0.03 1.13
C ASP A 10 -8.00 -0.50 2.21
N ALA A 11 -8.07 -1.81 2.47
CA ALA A 11 -8.87 -2.39 3.55
C ALA A 11 -8.25 -2.23 4.95
N MET A 12 -6.96 -2.52 5.11
CA MET A 12 -6.34 -2.71 6.45
C MET A 12 -5.37 -1.61 6.87
N ILE A 13 -4.77 -0.92 5.90
CA ILE A 13 -3.74 0.11 6.07
C ILE A 13 -4.10 1.29 5.13
N PRO A 14 -5.29 1.89 5.31
CA PRO A 14 -5.76 2.91 4.40
C PRO A 14 -4.84 4.14 4.44
N ILE A 15 -4.62 4.75 3.27
CA ILE A 15 -3.74 5.90 3.10
C ILE A 15 -4.57 7.17 2.83
N GLY A 16 -4.32 8.20 3.62
CA GLY A 16 -4.95 9.51 3.52
C GLY A 16 -4.24 10.47 2.56
N ARG A 17 -4.98 11.44 2.04
CA ARG A 17 -4.39 12.60 1.33
C ARG A 17 -3.65 13.46 2.36
N GLY A 18 -2.36 13.69 2.17
CA GLY A 18 -1.46 14.34 3.14
C GLY A 18 -0.79 13.41 4.16
N GLN A 19 -1.04 12.10 4.10
CA GLN A 19 -0.44 11.12 5.02
C GLN A 19 0.98 10.72 4.57
N ARG A 20 1.81 10.27 5.52
CA ARG A 20 3.12 9.67 5.26
C ARG A 20 3.06 8.18 5.60
N GLU A 21 3.08 7.30 4.60
CA GLU A 21 2.96 5.86 4.81
C GLU A 21 4.22 5.13 4.34
N LEU A 22 5.01 4.60 5.29
CA LEU A 22 6.27 3.92 4.98
C LEU A 22 6.04 2.57 4.29
N ILE A 23 6.73 2.28 3.20
CA ILE A 23 6.82 0.93 2.65
C ILE A 23 8.18 0.34 3.02
N ILE A 24 8.19 -0.69 3.85
CA ILE A 24 9.41 -1.25 4.42
C ILE A 24 9.46 -2.77 4.24
N GLY A 25 10.67 -3.29 4.01
CA GLY A 25 10.91 -4.72 3.92
C GLY A 25 12.21 -5.03 3.17
N ASP A 26 12.50 -6.32 3.07
CA ASP A 26 13.75 -6.78 2.48
C ASP A 26 13.83 -6.53 0.98
N ARG A 27 15.03 -6.70 0.43
CA ARG A 27 15.24 -6.64 -1.01
C ARG A 27 14.31 -7.65 -1.72
N GLN A 28 13.73 -7.23 -2.86
CA GLN A 28 12.87 -8.08 -3.70
C GLN A 28 11.55 -8.58 -3.07
N THR A 29 11.03 -7.92 -2.03
CA THR A 29 9.72 -8.25 -1.42
C THR A 29 8.51 -7.56 -2.08
N GLY A 30 8.72 -6.74 -3.12
CA GLY A 30 7.64 -6.05 -3.84
C GLY A 30 7.38 -4.59 -3.44
N LYS A 31 8.30 -3.95 -2.69
CA LYS A 31 8.15 -2.55 -2.25
C LYS A 31 7.82 -1.56 -3.37
N THR A 32 8.66 -1.53 -4.42
CA THR A 32 8.44 -0.67 -5.59
C THR A 32 7.15 -1.05 -6.32
N ALA A 33 6.76 -2.33 -6.35
CA ALA A 33 5.53 -2.76 -7.01
C ALA A 33 4.30 -2.10 -6.39
N ILE A 34 4.22 -2.04 -5.05
CA ILE A 34 3.13 -1.35 -4.35
C ILE A 34 3.07 0.13 -4.75
N ALA A 35 4.21 0.81 -4.79
CA ALA A 35 4.27 2.22 -5.14
C ALA A 35 3.85 2.47 -6.60
N ILE A 36 4.30 1.61 -7.54
CA ILE A 36 3.94 1.74 -8.96
C ILE A 36 2.47 1.43 -9.21
N ASP A 37 1.91 0.38 -8.59
CA ASP A 37 0.49 0.07 -8.70
C ASP A 37 -0.37 1.20 -8.13
N THR A 38 0.07 1.82 -7.02
CA THR A 38 -0.57 3.02 -6.47
C THR A 38 -0.59 4.15 -7.48
N ILE A 39 0.54 4.46 -8.14
CA ILE A 39 0.63 5.52 -9.16
C ILE A 39 -0.28 5.21 -10.36
N ILE A 40 -0.30 3.96 -10.83
CA ILE A 40 -1.16 3.51 -11.92
C ILE A 40 -2.62 3.72 -11.56
N ASN A 41 -3.01 3.41 -10.32
CA ASN A 41 -4.38 3.57 -9.86
C ASN A 41 -4.84 5.05 -9.83
N GLN A 42 -3.93 6.02 -9.79
CA GLN A 42 -4.29 7.44 -9.75
C GLN A 42 -4.73 8.01 -11.09
N LYS A 43 -4.70 7.21 -12.17
CA LYS A 43 -5.18 7.65 -13.48
C LYS A 43 -6.64 8.11 -13.38
N GLY A 44 -6.88 9.39 -13.67
CA GLY A 44 -8.22 10.00 -13.58
C GLY A 44 -8.72 10.31 -12.16
N GLN A 45 -7.85 10.26 -11.14
CA GLN A 45 -8.22 10.56 -9.74
C GLN A 45 -7.80 11.98 -9.25
N ASP A 46 -7.42 12.86 -10.18
CA ASP A 46 -6.93 14.22 -9.91
C ASP A 46 -5.81 14.23 -8.85
N LEU A 47 -4.86 13.29 -8.96
CA LEU A 47 -3.70 13.18 -8.08
C LEU A 47 -2.41 13.13 -8.90
N ILE A 48 -1.58 14.17 -8.77
CA ILE A 48 -0.30 14.25 -9.48
C ILE A 48 0.70 13.36 -8.76
N CYS A 49 1.43 12.53 -9.50
CA CYS A 49 2.37 11.58 -8.95
C CYS A 49 3.83 12.04 -9.18
N ILE A 50 4.69 11.76 -8.21
CA ILE A 50 6.12 12.04 -8.27
C ILE A 50 6.86 10.79 -7.81
N TYR A 51 7.69 10.23 -8.67
CA TYR A 51 8.52 9.07 -8.34
C TYR A 51 9.99 9.49 -8.29
N VAL A 52 10.57 9.47 -7.10
CA VAL A 52 11.97 9.85 -6.85
C VAL A 52 12.83 8.58 -6.72
N ALA A 53 13.61 8.28 -7.76
CA ALA A 53 14.57 7.18 -7.76
C ALA A 53 15.95 7.63 -7.24
N ILE A 54 16.40 7.03 -6.15
CA ILE A 54 17.61 7.42 -5.41
C ILE A 54 18.57 6.23 -5.34
N GLY A 55 19.74 6.35 -5.95
CA GLY A 55 20.76 5.30 -5.96
C GLY A 55 20.32 4.02 -6.68
N GLN A 56 19.22 4.06 -7.44
CA GLN A 56 18.73 2.91 -8.21
C GLN A 56 19.57 2.69 -9.47
N LYS A 57 19.58 1.46 -9.98
CA LYS A 57 20.21 1.16 -11.27
C LYS A 57 19.44 1.87 -12.38
N ARG A 58 20.17 2.50 -13.31
CA ARG A 58 19.56 3.21 -14.46
C ARG A 58 18.60 2.32 -15.26
N SER A 59 18.94 1.05 -15.46
CA SER A 59 18.07 0.08 -16.14
C SER A 59 16.76 -0.19 -15.39
N SER A 60 16.80 -0.23 -14.05
CA SER A 60 15.61 -0.41 -13.22
C SER A 60 14.70 0.81 -13.27
N VAL A 61 15.27 2.02 -13.23
CA VAL A 61 14.50 3.27 -13.41
C VAL A 61 13.84 3.31 -14.80
N ALA A 62 14.58 2.95 -15.85
CA ALA A 62 14.03 2.88 -17.21
C ALA A 62 12.86 1.88 -17.32
N GLN A 63 12.96 0.73 -16.65
CA GLN A 63 11.87 -0.25 -16.61
C GLN A 63 10.63 0.29 -15.87
N VAL A 64 10.82 1.05 -14.79
CA VAL A 64 9.72 1.73 -14.09
C VAL A 64 9.05 2.74 -15.01
N VAL A 65 9.82 3.60 -15.68
CA VAL A 65 9.27 4.59 -16.64
C VAL A 65 8.50 3.89 -17.75
N ALA A 66 9.08 2.88 -18.39
CA ALA A 66 8.41 2.12 -19.45
C ALA A 66 7.11 1.44 -18.97
N THR A 67 7.08 1.00 -17.71
CA THR A 67 5.86 0.45 -17.09
C THR A 67 4.81 1.55 -16.92
N LEU A 68 5.17 2.69 -16.35
CA LEU A 68 4.26 3.82 -16.20
C LEU A 68 3.73 4.31 -17.56
N GLU A 69 4.55 4.31 -18.62
CA GLU A 69 4.12 4.63 -19.98
C GLU A 69 3.12 3.60 -20.51
N LYS A 70 3.43 2.30 -20.37
CA LYS A 70 2.57 1.20 -20.81
C LYS A 70 1.16 1.27 -20.21
N TYR A 71 1.06 1.64 -18.94
CA TYR A 71 -0.23 1.78 -18.24
C TYR A 71 -0.82 3.20 -18.36
N GLY A 72 -0.18 4.11 -19.10
CA GLY A 72 -0.64 5.48 -19.32
C GLY A 72 -0.63 6.34 -18.05
N ALA A 73 0.26 6.03 -17.10
CA ALA A 73 0.42 6.76 -15.84
C ALA A 73 1.49 7.85 -15.91
N MET A 74 2.34 7.87 -16.95
CA MET A 74 3.31 8.96 -17.14
C MET A 74 2.64 10.32 -17.44
N GLU A 75 1.40 10.33 -17.94
CA GLU A 75 0.66 11.57 -18.22
C GLU A 75 0.45 12.45 -16.98
N HIS A 76 0.39 11.84 -15.79
CA HIS A 76 0.24 12.52 -14.51
C HIS A 76 1.41 12.27 -13.55
N THR A 77 2.55 11.78 -14.05
CA THR A 77 3.70 11.41 -13.21
C THR A 77 4.98 12.13 -13.61
N ILE A 78 5.66 12.72 -12.61
CA ILE A 78 7.02 13.26 -12.74
C ILE A 78 8.01 12.22 -12.19
N VAL A 79 9.06 11.92 -12.94
CA VAL A 79 10.14 11.02 -12.48
C VAL A 79 11.41 11.84 -12.21
N VAL A 80 11.85 11.85 -10.96
CA VAL A 80 13.11 12.46 -10.53
C VAL A 80 14.12 11.35 -10.32
N ALA A 81 15.20 11.34 -11.09
CA ALA A 81 16.18 10.26 -11.05
C ALA A 81 17.59 10.77 -10.67
N ALA A 82 18.11 10.27 -9.55
CA ALA A 82 19.53 10.28 -9.21
C ALA A 82 19.99 8.83 -9.01
N THR A 83 20.53 8.24 -10.07
CA THR A 83 20.90 6.83 -10.17
C THR A 83 22.19 6.50 -9.41
N ALA A 84 22.48 5.21 -9.27
CA ALA A 84 23.68 4.71 -8.57
C ALA A 84 25.01 5.23 -9.15
N SER A 85 25.05 5.60 -10.44
CA SER A 85 26.23 6.16 -11.09
C SER A 85 26.41 7.67 -10.85
N ASP A 86 25.38 8.34 -10.33
CA ASP A 86 25.40 9.78 -10.10
C ASP A 86 26.09 10.10 -8.77
N PRO A 87 26.72 11.30 -8.64
CA PRO A 87 27.39 11.69 -7.41
C PRO A 87 26.47 11.63 -6.19
N ALA A 88 27.04 11.28 -5.02
CA ALA A 88 26.30 11.21 -3.76
C ALA A 88 25.58 12.53 -3.41
N ALA A 89 26.11 13.68 -3.85
CA ALA A 89 25.45 14.97 -3.70
C ALA A 89 24.11 15.06 -4.46
N LEU A 90 24.02 14.50 -5.67
CA LEU A 90 22.76 14.47 -6.43
C LEU A 90 21.77 13.48 -5.81
N GLN A 91 22.25 12.31 -5.37
CA GLN A 91 21.41 11.34 -4.66
C GLN A 91 20.83 11.93 -3.37
N TYR A 92 21.62 12.72 -2.64
CA TYR A 92 21.20 13.47 -1.46
C TYR A 92 20.16 14.57 -1.78
N LEU A 93 20.29 15.28 -2.91
CA LEU A 93 19.38 16.38 -3.26
C LEU A 93 18.09 15.90 -3.94
N ALA A 94 18.07 14.72 -4.56
CA ALA A 94 16.92 14.25 -5.34
C ALA A 94 15.59 14.22 -4.57
N PRO A 95 15.52 13.74 -3.30
CA PRO A 95 14.28 13.80 -2.54
C PRO A 95 13.79 15.23 -2.30
N TYR A 96 14.72 16.17 -2.04
CA TYR A 96 14.40 17.58 -1.82
C TYR A 96 13.90 18.28 -3.09
N ALA A 97 14.42 17.90 -4.25
CA ALA A 97 13.92 18.37 -5.54
C ALA A 97 12.51 17.83 -5.81
N GLY A 98 12.29 16.52 -5.60
CA GLY A 98 10.98 15.90 -5.81
C GLY A 98 9.90 16.48 -4.91
N VAL A 99 10.18 16.64 -3.61
CA VAL A 99 9.20 17.21 -2.67
C VAL A 99 8.88 18.67 -2.99
N ALA A 100 9.85 19.47 -3.47
CA ALA A 100 9.60 20.84 -3.91
C ALA A 100 8.67 20.89 -5.13
N MET A 101 8.82 19.95 -6.07
CA MET A 101 7.87 19.79 -7.18
C MET A 101 6.46 19.41 -6.68
N GLY A 102 6.36 18.60 -5.62
CA GLY A 102 5.08 18.22 -5.00
C GLY A 102 4.41 19.37 -4.27
N GLU A 103 5.19 20.17 -3.54
CA GLU A 103 4.72 21.36 -2.83
C GLU A 103 4.13 22.39 -3.80
N GLU A 104 4.71 22.59 -4.98
CA GLU A 104 4.16 23.50 -6.00
C GLU A 104 2.68 23.15 -6.32
N PHE A 105 2.35 21.86 -6.44
CA PHE A 105 0.97 21.45 -6.67
C PHE A 105 0.10 21.58 -5.42
N MET A 106 0.65 21.22 -4.26
CA MET A 106 -0.03 21.34 -2.97
C MET A 106 -0.43 22.79 -2.67
N GLU A 107 0.46 23.75 -2.91
CA GLU A 107 0.23 25.18 -2.68
C GLU A 107 -0.77 25.78 -3.68
N GLN A 108 -0.90 25.19 -4.88
CA GLN A 108 -1.96 25.52 -5.84
C GLN A 108 -3.33 24.91 -5.47
N GLY A 109 -3.47 24.29 -4.29
CA GLY A 109 -4.71 23.64 -3.85
C GLY A 109 -4.96 22.28 -4.50
N LYS A 110 -3.98 21.71 -5.21
CA LYS A 110 -4.07 20.37 -5.82
C LYS A 110 -3.56 19.32 -4.84
N ASP A 111 -3.86 18.06 -5.13
CA ASP A 111 -3.36 16.94 -4.36
C ASP A 111 -2.25 16.23 -5.15
N ALA A 112 -1.18 15.84 -4.45
CA ALA A 112 -0.02 15.16 -5.01
C ALA A 112 0.39 13.95 -4.17
N LEU A 113 1.02 12.98 -4.82
CA LEU A 113 1.60 11.78 -4.23
C LEU A 113 3.10 11.74 -4.58
N ILE A 114 3.96 11.58 -3.59
CA ILE A 114 5.40 11.41 -3.79
C ILE A 114 5.89 10.07 -3.25
N VAL A 115 6.65 9.36 -4.06
CA VAL A 115 7.35 8.10 -3.71
C VAL A 115 8.84 8.37 -3.63
N TYR A 116 9.49 7.91 -2.56
CA TYR A 116 10.95 7.97 -2.42
C TYR A 116 11.54 6.54 -2.47
N ASP A 117 12.20 6.17 -3.57
CA ASP A 117 12.73 4.83 -3.84
C ASP A 117 14.28 4.85 -3.99
N ASP A 118 15.06 4.76 -2.92
CA ASP A 118 14.63 4.58 -1.53
C ASP A 118 15.42 5.45 -0.54
N LEU A 119 14.85 5.64 0.66
CA LEU A 119 15.47 6.47 1.70
C LEU A 119 16.63 5.77 2.43
N SER A 120 16.80 4.46 2.26
CA SER A 120 17.98 3.75 2.75
C SER A 120 19.22 4.20 1.95
N LYS A 121 19.12 4.21 0.62
CA LYS A 121 20.18 4.70 -0.28
C LYS A 121 20.41 6.20 -0.14
N HIS A 122 19.34 6.97 0.12
CA HIS A 122 19.48 8.39 0.46
C HIS A 122 20.34 8.60 1.72
N ALA A 123 20.08 7.84 2.79
CA ALA A 123 20.88 7.90 4.01
C ALA A 123 22.34 7.49 3.76
N TRP A 124 22.59 6.51 2.89
CA TRP A 124 23.95 6.11 2.49
C TRP A 124 24.69 7.24 1.75
N ALA A 125 24.02 7.92 0.83
CA ALA A 125 24.57 9.07 0.13
C ALA A 125 24.91 10.21 1.11
N TYR A 126 24.01 10.51 2.05
CA TYR A 126 24.27 11.53 3.08
C TYR A 126 25.44 11.17 4.00
N ARG A 127 25.53 9.89 4.40
CA ARG A 127 26.67 9.35 5.15
C ARG A 127 27.98 9.54 4.39
N GLN A 128 28.02 9.18 3.11
CA GLN A 128 29.22 9.32 2.27
C GLN A 128 29.67 10.79 2.18
N VAL A 129 28.73 11.71 1.89
CA VAL A 129 29.03 13.15 1.83
C VAL A 129 29.58 13.65 3.17
N SER A 130 28.96 13.25 4.28
CA SER A 130 29.37 13.71 5.61
C SER A 130 30.75 13.20 6.03
N LEU A 131 31.07 11.94 5.71
CA LEU A 131 32.40 11.37 5.98
C LEU A 131 33.49 12.05 5.15
N LEU A 132 33.22 12.36 3.88
CA LEU A 132 34.15 13.10 3.02
C LEU A 132 34.39 14.53 3.55
N LEU A 133 33.37 15.14 4.13
CA LEU A 133 33.47 16.43 4.83
C LEU A 133 34.10 16.33 6.23
N ARG A 134 34.56 15.13 6.64
CA ARG A 134 35.17 14.86 7.96
C ARG A 134 34.27 15.23 9.14
N ARG A 135 32.95 15.13 8.97
CA ARG A 135 32.02 15.26 10.08
C ARG A 135 32.10 14.02 10.98
N PRO A 136 32.06 14.16 12.31
CA PRO A 136 32.09 13.02 13.23
C PRO A 136 30.93 12.04 12.97
N PRO A 137 31.20 10.72 12.83
CA PRO A 137 30.16 9.71 12.66
C PRO A 137 29.54 9.28 14.00
N GLY A 138 28.30 8.81 13.95
CA GLY A 138 27.57 8.19 15.04
C GLY A 138 27.30 6.69 14.79
N ARG A 139 26.12 6.21 15.18
CA ARG A 139 25.69 4.81 15.03
C ARG A 139 25.72 4.39 13.55
N GLU A 140 26.28 3.22 13.26
CA GLU A 140 26.44 2.67 11.89
C GLU A 140 27.15 3.64 10.91
N ALA A 141 28.00 4.51 11.46
CA ALA A 141 28.72 5.58 10.79
C ALA A 141 27.84 6.68 10.17
N TYR A 142 26.54 6.74 10.46
CA TYR A 142 25.70 7.85 10.02
C TYR A 142 25.99 9.12 10.83
N PRO A 143 25.81 10.31 10.24
CA PRO A 143 25.84 11.57 10.98
C PRO A 143 24.76 11.61 12.07
N GLY A 144 25.02 12.32 13.17
CA GLY A 144 24.06 12.44 14.27
C GLY A 144 22.73 13.10 13.90
N ASP A 145 22.68 13.82 12.78
CA ASP A 145 21.50 14.51 12.25
C ASP A 145 20.77 13.73 11.14
N VAL A 146 21.09 12.45 10.90
CA VAL A 146 20.40 11.62 9.89
C VAL A 146 18.90 11.44 10.20
N PHE A 147 18.50 11.51 11.47
CA PHE A 147 17.08 11.56 11.83
C PHE A 147 16.42 12.84 11.32
N TYR A 148 17.06 13.99 11.59
CA TYR A 148 16.57 15.31 11.16
C TYR A 148 16.51 15.42 9.63
N LEU A 149 17.43 14.77 8.92
CA LEU A 149 17.42 14.66 7.46
C LEU A 149 16.07 14.15 6.92
N HIS A 150 15.58 13.04 7.46
CA HIS A 150 14.32 12.44 7.00
C HIS A 150 13.10 13.10 7.63
N SER A 151 13.20 13.58 8.87
CA SER A 151 12.10 14.30 9.53
C SER A 151 11.76 15.57 8.76
N ARG A 152 12.74 16.44 8.47
CA ARG A 152 12.49 17.68 7.70
C ARG A 152 12.02 17.44 6.26
N LEU A 153 12.33 16.26 5.70
CA LEU A 153 11.88 15.86 4.37
C LEU A 153 10.42 15.41 4.42
N LEU A 154 10.07 14.52 5.34
CA LEU A 154 8.76 13.88 5.40
C LEU A 154 7.70 14.78 6.04
N GLU A 155 8.05 15.68 6.96
CA GLU A 155 7.12 16.69 7.52
C GLU A 155 6.62 17.71 6.49
N ARG A 156 7.19 17.73 5.28
CA ARG A 156 6.69 18.54 4.15
C ARG A 156 5.47 17.91 3.45
N ALA A 157 5.24 16.62 3.67
CA ALA A 157 4.03 15.95 3.21
C ALA A 157 2.90 16.15 4.24
N ALA A 158 1.88 16.91 3.85
CA ALA A 158 0.78 17.31 4.73
C ALA A 158 -0.53 17.53 3.95
N LYS A 159 -1.64 17.70 4.68
CA LYS A 159 -2.90 18.25 4.16
C LYS A 159 -3.01 19.69 4.63
N LEU A 160 -2.97 20.65 3.70
CA LEU A 160 -3.12 22.06 4.04
C LEU A 160 -4.54 22.36 4.51
N ALA A 161 -4.67 23.31 5.44
CA ALA A 161 -5.97 23.81 5.84
C ALA A 161 -6.65 24.56 4.68
N PRO A 162 -7.99 24.68 4.66
CA PRO A 162 -8.71 25.35 3.57
C PRO A 162 -8.25 26.80 3.32
N GLU A 163 -7.83 27.51 4.37
CA GLU A 163 -7.30 28.88 4.28
C GLU A 163 -5.95 28.99 3.52
N TYR A 164 -5.21 27.89 3.40
CA TYR A 164 -3.97 27.78 2.63
C TYR A 164 -4.18 27.06 1.28
N GLY A 165 -5.41 27.09 0.74
CA GLY A 165 -5.75 26.47 -0.56
C GLY A 165 -6.18 25.01 -0.47
N GLY A 166 -5.97 24.35 0.67
CA GLY A 166 -6.50 23.03 0.95
C GLY A 166 -5.90 21.89 0.12
N GLY A 167 -4.76 22.08 -0.55
CA GLY A 167 -4.07 21.00 -1.27
C GLY A 167 -3.42 19.97 -0.35
N SER A 168 -2.83 18.92 -0.91
CA SER A 168 -2.09 17.93 -0.11
C SER A 168 -0.90 17.34 -0.83
N LEU A 169 0.05 16.85 -0.04
CA LEU A 169 1.15 16.01 -0.48
C LEU A 169 1.18 14.75 0.38
N THR A 170 0.82 13.60 -0.20
CA THR A 170 0.98 12.29 0.43
C THR A 170 2.36 11.73 0.12
N ALA A 171 3.05 11.15 1.10
CA ALA A 171 4.37 10.57 0.91
C ALA A 171 4.39 9.05 1.15
N LEU A 172 4.99 8.32 0.23
CA LEU A 172 5.30 6.89 0.33
C LEU A 172 6.83 6.69 0.33
N PRO A 173 7.51 6.91 1.47
CA PRO A 173 8.92 6.58 1.57
C PRO A 173 9.13 5.07 1.53
N ILE A 174 10.16 4.62 0.81
CA ILE A 174 10.60 3.22 0.80
C ILE A 174 11.84 3.08 1.68
N ILE A 175 11.87 2.05 2.52
CA ILE A 175 13.06 1.62 3.28
C ILE A 175 13.35 0.14 2.98
N GLU A 176 14.61 -0.14 2.67
CA GLU A 176 15.13 -1.50 2.59
C GLU A 176 15.69 -1.92 3.96
N THR A 177 15.18 -3.03 4.49
CA THR A 177 15.76 -3.74 5.64
C THR A 177 16.79 -4.76 5.18
N GLN A 178 17.65 -5.19 6.10
CA GLN A 178 18.60 -6.28 5.88
C GLN A 178 18.16 -7.48 6.72
N ALA A 179 17.79 -8.58 6.07
CA ALA A 179 17.32 -9.81 6.72
C ALA A 179 16.18 -9.58 7.73
N GLY A 180 15.24 -8.70 7.39
CA GLY A 180 14.08 -8.36 8.20
C GLY A 180 14.37 -7.52 9.46
N ASP A 181 15.60 -7.00 9.61
CA ASP A 181 15.97 -6.23 10.80
C ASP A 181 15.37 -4.81 10.78
N VAL A 182 14.25 -4.64 11.48
CA VAL A 182 13.60 -3.35 11.75
C VAL A 182 14.25 -2.55 12.86
N SER A 183 15.11 -3.16 13.67
CA SER A 183 15.81 -2.52 14.78
C SER A 183 17.07 -1.77 14.35
N ALA A 184 17.47 -1.94 13.09
CA ALA A 184 18.50 -1.15 12.45
C ALA A 184 18.18 0.35 12.51
N TYR A 185 19.23 1.17 12.50
CA TYR A 185 19.12 2.58 12.85
C TYR A 185 18.20 3.37 11.92
N ILE A 186 18.32 3.18 10.60
CA ILE A 186 17.51 3.92 9.61
C ILE A 186 16.03 3.47 9.62
N PRO A 187 15.68 2.17 9.56
CA PRO A 187 14.31 1.69 9.76
C PRO A 187 13.63 2.28 10.99
N THR A 188 14.27 2.20 12.16
CA THR A 188 13.72 2.71 13.43
C THR A 188 13.41 4.20 13.34
N ASN A 189 14.34 4.99 12.79
CA ASN A 189 14.15 6.43 12.62
C ASN A 189 12.93 6.74 11.73
N VAL A 190 12.82 6.12 10.56
CA VAL A 190 11.74 6.45 9.61
C VAL A 190 10.37 5.97 10.10
N ILE A 191 10.28 4.80 10.76
CA ILE A 191 9.05 4.32 11.42
C ILE A 191 8.51 5.32 12.45
N SER A 192 9.41 6.01 13.15
CA SER A 192 9.05 7.02 14.15
C SER A 192 8.63 8.38 13.57
N ILE A 193 8.88 8.62 12.28
CA ILE A 193 8.54 9.87 11.58
C ILE A 193 7.22 9.74 10.81
N THR A 194 6.97 8.61 10.17
CA THR A 194 5.78 8.42 9.32
C THR A 194 4.50 8.33 10.13
N ASP A 195 3.34 8.37 9.47
CA ASP A 195 2.02 8.14 10.05
C ASP A 195 1.61 6.67 10.01
N GLY A 196 2.49 5.79 9.56
CA GLY A 196 2.21 4.38 9.43
C GLY A 196 3.30 3.65 8.67
N GLN A 197 3.11 2.34 8.53
CA GLN A 197 3.98 1.48 7.76
C GLN A 197 3.23 0.29 7.17
N ILE A 198 3.66 -0.07 5.97
CA ILE A 198 3.34 -1.26 5.19
C ILE A 198 4.59 -2.14 5.25
N TYR A 199 4.50 -3.24 5.99
CA TYR A 199 5.61 -4.16 6.23
C TYR A 199 5.56 -5.36 5.30
N LEU A 200 6.59 -5.56 4.50
CA LEU A 200 6.70 -6.67 3.54
C LEU A 200 7.72 -7.71 3.98
N GLU A 201 7.30 -8.97 4.00
CA GLU A 201 8.13 -10.11 4.43
C GLU A 201 8.55 -10.99 3.25
N ALA A 202 9.80 -11.42 3.25
CA ALA A 202 10.31 -12.35 2.24
C ALA A 202 9.59 -13.72 2.33
N ASP A 203 9.33 -14.22 3.55
CA ASP A 203 8.69 -15.51 3.75
C ASP A 203 7.27 -15.56 3.16
N LEU A 204 6.48 -14.49 3.36
CA LEU A 204 5.16 -14.36 2.73
C LEU A 204 5.27 -14.33 1.20
N PHE A 205 6.26 -13.61 0.67
CA PHE A 205 6.49 -13.53 -0.77
C PHE A 205 6.82 -14.90 -1.39
N TYR A 206 7.67 -15.69 -0.73
CA TYR A 206 8.04 -17.05 -1.17
C TYR A 206 6.92 -18.07 -0.97
N ALA A 207 6.07 -17.89 0.04
CA ALA A 207 4.84 -18.65 0.24
C ALA A 207 3.72 -18.30 -0.77
N GLY A 208 3.98 -17.41 -1.72
CA GLY A 208 3.02 -17.04 -2.77
C GLY A 208 1.93 -16.07 -2.29
N ILE A 209 2.11 -15.39 -1.15
CA ILE A 209 1.26 -14.29 -0.71
C ILE A 209 1.82 -13.00 -1.32
N ARG A 210 1.09 -12.45 -2.29
CA ARG A 210 1.47 -11.25 -3.05
C ARG A 210 0.24 -10.35 -3.15
N PRO A 211 0.27 -9.11 -2.62
CA PRO A 211 1.39 -8.45 -1.94
C PRO A 211 1.80 -9.15 -0.63
N ALA A 212 3.10 -9.17 -0.34
CA ALA A 212 3.70 -9.91 0.78
C ALA A 212 3.57 -9.21 2.12
N LEU A 213 2.35 -8.77 2.43
CA LEU A 213 2.03 -7.87 3.52
C LEU A 213 1.90 -8.58 4.87
N ASN A 214 2.70 -8.16 5.84
CA ASN A 214 2.48 -8.54 7.23
C ASN A 214 1.41 -7.62 7.86
N VAL A 215 0.19 -8.13 7.99
CA VAL A 215 -0.95 -7.38 8.56
C VAL A 215 -0.76 -6.98 10.03
N GLY A 216 -0.04 -7.78 10.80
CA GLY A 216 0.18 -7.54 12.24
C GLY A 216 1.20 -6.43 12.52
N LEU A 217 2.25 -6.33 11.69
CA LEU A 217 3.28 -5.30 11.80
C LEU A 217 2.91 -4.02 11.05
N SER A 218 1.97 -4.09 10.11
CA SER A 218 1.53 -2.95 9.32
C SER A 218 0.43 -2.13 10.01
N VAL A 219 0.59 -0.81 9.99
CA VAL A 219 -0.25 0.12 10.76
C VAL A 219 -0.45 1.37 9.95
N SER A 220 -1.70 1.85 9.84
CA SER A 220 -2.01 3.22 9.47
C SER A 220 -2.50 3.95 10.72
N ARG A 221 -1.82 5.01 11.15
CA ARG A 221 -2.19 5.79 12.35
C ARG A 221 -3.37 6.73 12.08
N VAL A 222 -3.68 7.01 10.80
CA VAL A 222 -4.90 7.73 10.39
C VAL A 222 -6.13 6.80 10.46
N GLY A 223 -5.94 5.51 10.15
CA GLY A 223 -6.98 4.49 10.25
C GLY A 223 -8.20 4.79 9.37
N SER A 224 -9.40 4.42 9.85
CA SER A 224 -10.63 4.50 9.05
C SER A 224 -11.04 5.92 8.59
N ALA A 225 -10.41 6.97 9.10
CA ALA A 225 -10.62 8.34 8.61
C ALA A 225 -10.09 8.53 7.17
N ALA A 226 -9.13 7.70 6.77
CA ALA A 226 -8.61 7.67 5.40
C ALA A 226 -9.47 6.84 4.43
N GLN A 227 -10.51 6.14 4.89
CA GLN A 227 -11.37 5.28 4.07
C GLN A 227 -12.64 5.98 3.60
N THR A 228 -13.20 5.50 2.49
CA THR A 228 -14.61 5.77 2.16
C THR A 228 -15.52 5.07 3.17
N LYS A 229 -16.77 5.53 3.29
CA LYS A 229 -17.74 4.88 4.19
C LYS A 229 -18.01 3.43 3.76
N ALA A 230 -18.08 3.17 2.45
CA ALA A 230 -18.23 1.83 1.89
C ALA A 230 -17.10 0.90 2.33
N MET A 231 -15.84 1.28 2.14
CA MET A 231 -14.70 0.46 2.54
C MET A 231 -14.69 0.23 4.06
N LYS A 232 -14.96 1.27 4.85
CA LYS A 232 -15.04 1.17 6.32
C LYS A 232 -16.10 0.17 6.80
N GLN A 233 -17.27 0.12 6.13
CA GLN A 233 -18.35 -0.80 6.47
C GLN A 233 -17.95 -2.27 6.29
N VAL A 234 -17.12 -2.57 5.28
CA VAL A 234 -16.75 -3.94 4.92
C VAL A 234 -15.43 -4.39 5.53
N ALA A 235 -14.45 -3.50 5.68
CA ALA A 235 -13.11 -3.83 6.15
C ALA A 235 -12.94 -3.77 7.68
N GLY A 236 -13.89 -3.17 8.41
CA GLY A 236 -13.74 -2.87 9.85
C GLY A 236 -13.43 -4.07 10.74
N ARG A 237 -13.92 -5.27 10.39
CA ARG A 237 -13.65 -6.52 11.13
C ARG A 237 -12.47 -7.32 10.55
N MET A 238 -12.15 -7.13 9.27
CA MET A 238 -11.17 -7.93 8.54
C MET A 238 -9.78 -7.90 9.19
N LYS A 239 -9.29 -6.72 9.61
CA LYS A 239 -7.95 -6.60 10.21
C LYS A 239 -7.83 -7.40 11.51
N LEU A 240 -8.86 -7.36 12.36
CA LEU A 240 -8.87 -8.11 13.62
C LEU A 240 -8.98 -9.62 13.36
N GLU A 241 -9.85 -10.03 12.43
CA GLU A 241 -10.00 -11.44 12.05
C GLU A 241 -8.71 -12.04 11.47
N LEU A 242 -7.99 -11.30 10.62
CA LEU A 242 -6.72 -11.76 10.06
C LEU A 242 -5.60 -11.80 11.10
N ALA A 243 -5.58 -10.85 12.04
CA ALA A 243 -4.61 -10.85 13.14
C ALA A 243 -4.83 -12.05 14.07
N GLN A 244 -6.08 -12.29 14.49
CA GLN A 244 -6.45 -13.44 15.33
C GLN A 244 -6.23 -14.76 14.58
N GLY A 245 -6.60 -14.82 13.31
CA GLY A 245 -6.40 -16.00 12.46
C GLY A 245 -4.92 -16.37 12.32
N ARG A 246 -4.02 -15.39 12.23
CA ARG A 246 -2.57 -15.65 12.21
C ARG A 246 -2.05 -16.21 13.53
N GLU A 247 -2.51 -15.68 14.66
CA GLU A 247 -2.15 -16.19 15.98
C GLU A 247 -2.64 -17.63 16.17
N LEU A 248 -3.88 -17.90 15.78
CA LEU A 248 -4.48 -19.24 15.79
C LEU A 248 -3.74 -20.20 14.86
N ALA A 249 -3.35 -19.76 13.65
CA ALA A 249 -2.59 -20.58 12.72
C ALA A 249 -1.21 -20.96 13.27
N ALA A 250 -0.56 -20.06 14.01
CA ALA A 250 0.69 -20.39 14.70
C ALA A 250 0.47 -21.40 15.84
N PHE A 251 -0.61 -21.26 16.62
CA PHE A 251 -0.93 -22.20 17.70
C PHE A 251 -1.35 -23.58 17.18
N ALA A 252 -2.12 -23.63 16.10
CA ALA A 252 -2.61 -24.85 15.47
C ALA A 252 -1.47 -25.77 14.96
N GLN A 253 -0.27 -25.22 14.71
CA GLN A 253 0.90 -26.05 14.36
C GLN A 253 1.35 -26.98 15.50
N PHE A 254 0.96 -26.69 16.74
CA PHE A 254 1.37 -27.45 17.94
C PHE A 254 0.25 -28.34 18.52
N GLY A 255 -0.99 -28.20 18.03
CA GLY A 255 -2.16 -28.95 18.52
C GLY A 255 -2.62 -30.01 17.54
N SER A 256 -3.02 -31.19 18.05
CA SER A 256 -3.51 -32.30 17.22
C SER A 256 -5.03 -32.26 16.97
N ASP A 257 -5.81 -31.70 17.90
CA ASP A 257 -7.26 -31.58 17.79
C ASP A 257 -7.68 -30.12 18.00
N LEU A 258 -8.30 -29.54 16.97
CA LEU A 258 -8.92 -28.21 17.03
C LEU A 258 -10.42 -28.38 17.23
N ASP A 259 -11.01 -27.58 18.12
CA ASP A 259 -12.45 -27.55 18.25
C ASP A 259 -13.11 -26.95 16.96
N PRO A 260 -14.40 -27.25 16.69
CA PRO A 260 -15.07 -26.78 15.47
C PRO A 260 -15.16 -25.26 15.31
N ALA A 261 -15.04 -24.46 16.38
CA ALA A 261 -15.01 -23.00 16.27
C ALA A 261 -13.63 -22.53 15.79
N THR A 262 -12.56 -23.08 16.37
CA THR A 262 -11.18 -22.81 15.95
C THR A 262 -10.92 -23.24 14.51
N GLN A 263 -11.41 -24.41 14.09
CA GLN A 263 -11.30 -24.87 12.71
C GLN A 263 -11.95 -23.90 11.72
N ARG A 264 -13.18 -23.45 12.01
CA ARG A 264 -13.89 -22.47 11.16
C ARG A 264 -13.16 -21.13 11.07
N GLN A 265 -12.54 -20.68 12.16
CA GLN A 265 -11.74 -19.44 12.15
C GLN A 265 -10.49 -19.59 11.29
N LEU A 266 -9.80 -20.73 11.37
CA LEU A 266 -8.63 -21.05 10.54
C LEU A 266 -9.02 -21.12 9.05
N ASP A 267 -10.10 -21.81 8.75
CA ASP A 267 -10.65 -21.98 7.40
C ASP A 267 -11.02 -20.63 6.78
N ARG A 268 -11.63 -19.73 7.55
CA ARG A 268 -11.92 -18.36 7.11
C ARG A 268 -10.65 -17.55 6.92
N PHE A 269 -9.70 -17.63 7.85
CA PHE A 269 -8.40 -16.95 7.74
C PHE A 269 -7.67 -17.31 6.45
N GLN A 270 -7.61 -18.59 6.09
CA GLN A 270 -6.97 -19.05 4.86
C GLN A 270 -7.66 -18.51 3.61
N ARG A 271 -9.00 -18.49 3.60
CA ARG A 271 -9.80 -17.96 2.48
C ARG A 271 -9.64 -16.46 2.31
N LEU A 272 -9.71 -15.70 3.41
CA LEU A 272 -9.45 -14.26 3.39
C LEU A 272 -8.02 -13.94 2.94
N THR A 273 -7.03 -14.71 3.40
CA THR A 273 -5.63 -14.56 2.96
C THR A 273 -5.49 -14.81 1.46
N GLN A 274 -6.18 -15.81 0.92
CA GLN A 274 -6.20 -16.09 -0.51
C GLN A 274 -6.91 -14.99 -1.30
N LEU A 275 -8.03 -14.47 -0.78
CA LEU A 275 -8.80 -13.37 -1.37
C LEU A 275 -8.02 -12.06 -1.44
N LEU A 276 -7.11 -11.82 -0.49
CA LEU A 276 -6.29 -10.61 -0.45
C LEU A 276 -5.08 -10.67 -1.39
N LYS A 277 -4.81 -11.82 -2.02
CA LYS A 277 -3.79 -11.90 -3.07
C LYS A 277 -4.25 -11.08 -4.28
N GLN A 278 -3.29 -10.43 -4.92
CA GLN A 278 -3.55 -9.60 -6.07
C GLN A 278 -2.35 -9.61 -7.02
N PRO A 279 -2.56 -9.82 -8.33
CA PRO A 279 -1.50 -9.72 -9.32
C PRO A 279 -1.01 -8.28 -9.44
N GLN A 280 0.27 -8.14 -9.78
CA GLN A 280 0.91 -6.85 -10.00
C GLN A 280 0.34 -6.14 -11.23
N TYR A 281 0.28 -4.80 -11.20
CA TYR A 281 -0.18 -3.93 -12.28
C TYR A 281 -1.66 -4.10 -12.64
N GLN A 282 -2.45 -4.62 -11.70
CA GLN A 282 -3.90 -4.74 -11.82
C GLN A 282 -4.56 -4.13 -10.59
N PRO A 283 -4.41 -2.81 -10.36
CA PRO A 283 -5.12 -2.15 -9.28
C PRO A 283 -6.64 -2.24 -9.53
N LEU A 284 -7.40 -2.37 -8.45
CA LEU A 284 -8.84 -2.53 -8.49
C LEU A 284 -9.55 -1.20 -8.20
N SER A 285 -10.75 -1.05 -8.76
CA SER A 285 -11.65 0.05 -8.42
C SER A 285 -12.21 -0.13 -7.01
N LEU A 286 -12.65 0.96 -6.39
CA LEU A 286 -13.24 0.93 -5.05
C LEU A 286 -14.42 -0.04 -4.98
N SER A 287 -15.28 -0.03 -5.99
CA SER A 287 -16.41 -0.95 -6.12
C SER A 287 -15.98 -2.41 -6.08
N LYS A 288 -14.98 -2.80 -6.88
CA LYS A 288 -14.48 -4.18 -6.93
C LYS A 288 -13.88 -4.62 -5.61
N GLU A 289 -13.10 -3.77 -4.96
CA GLU A 289 -12.56 -4.05 -3.63
C GLU A 289 -13.68 -4.22 -2.58
N VAL A 290 -14.65 -3.29 -2.55
CA VAL A 290 -15.76 -3.34 -1.59
C VAL A 290 -16.59 -4.61 -1.77
N MET A 291 -16.96 -4.97 -3.01
CA MET A 291 -17.78 -6.15 -3.29
C MET A 291 -17.08 -7.45 -2.88
N VAL A 292 -15.79 -7.60 -3.20
CA VAL A 292 -15.05 -8.82 -2.87
C VAL A 292 -14.80 -8.94 -1.36
N ILE A 293 -14.43 -7.83 -0.70
CA ILE A 293 -14.22 -7.80 0.76
C ILE A 293 -15.53 -8.08 1.48
N TYR A 294 -16.65 -7.56 0.97
CA TYR A 294 -17.98 -7.84 1.51
C TYR A 294 -18.30 -9.34 1.47
N ALA A 295 -18.07 -10.00 0.33
CA ALA A 295 -18.29 -11.43 0.19
C ALA A 295 -17.41 -12.25 1.16
N GLY A 296 -16.12 -11.88 1.28
CA GLY A 296 -15.19 -12.52 2.21
C GLY A 296 -15.60 -12.39 3.67
N THR A 297 -15.86 -11.16 4.13
CA THR A 297 -16.14 -10.87 5.55
C THR A 297 -17.49 -11.38 6.04
N ASN A 298 -18.47 -11.53 5.15
CA ASN A 298 -19.78 -12.09 5.49
C ASN A 298 -19.85 -13.62 5.28
N GLY A 299 -18.74 -14.28 4.92
CA GLY A 299 -18.66 -15.73 4.82
C GLY A 299 -19.30 -16.33 3.56
N TYR A 300 -19.59 -15.52 2.55
CA TYR A 300 -20.16 -16.01 1.28
C TYR A 300 -19.19 -16.89 0.48
N ILE A 301 -17.90 -16.87 0.83
CA ILE A 301 -16.87 -17.72 0.21
C ILE A 301 -16.44 -18.90 1.09
N ASP A 302 -17.05 -19.07 2.28
CA ASP A 302 -16.62 -20.09 3.26
C ASP A 302 -16.77 -21.53 2.73
N HIS A 303 -17.70 -21.76 1.81
CA HIS A 303 -17.93 -23.07 1.18
C HIS A 303 -17.09 -23.31 -0.08
N ILE A 304 -16.35 -22.31 -0.53
CA ILE A 304 -15.53 -22.38 -1.74
C ILE A 304 -14.16 -22.95 -1.36
N ASP A 305 -13.66 -23.87 -2.17
CA ASP A 305 -12.31 -24.41 -2.01
C ASP A 305 -11.27 -23.30 -2.19
N ILE A 306 -10.25 -23.29 -1.32
CA ILE A 306 -9.23 -22.23 -1.29
C ILE A 306 -8.54 -22.07 -2.65
N GLU A 307 -8.31 -23.18 -3.36
CA GLU A 307 -7.69 -23.18 -4.69
C GLU A 307 -8.56 -22.52 -5.76
N ARG A 308 -9.88 -22.54 -5.60
CA ARG A 308 -10.86 -21.94 -6.53
C ARG A 308 -11.18 -20.48 -6.22
N ILE A 309 -10.68 -19.90 -5.12
CA ILE A 309 -10.94 -18.48 -4.78
C ILE A 309 -10.47 -17.51 -5.87
N PRO A 310 -9.27 -17.65 -6.47
CA PRO A 310 -8.85 -16.74 -7.55
C PRO A 310 -9.76 -16.83 -8.79
N GLU A 311 -10.24 -18.04 -9.10
CA GLU A 311 -11.20 -18.26 -10.19
C GLU A 311 -12.55 -17.62 -9.85
N TRP A 312 -13.05 -17.86 -8.64
CA TRP A 312 -14.28 -17.27 -8.11
C TRP A 312 -14.24 -15.75 -8.18
N GLU A 313 -13.15 -15.12 -7.74
CA GLU A 313 -12.99 -13.67 -7.73
C GLU A 313 -13.07 -13.09 -9.15
N GLN A 314 -12.36 -13.69 -10.11
CA GLN A 314 -12.35 -13.21 -11.50
C GLN A 314 -13.73 -13.37 -12.16
N GLN A 315 -14.38 -14.51 -11.97
CA GLN A 315 -15.73 -14.74 -12.50
C GLN A 315 -16.77 -13.86 -11.80
N PHE A 316 -16.62 -13.61 -10.51
CA PHE A 316 -17.49 -12.71 -9.75
C PHE A 316 -17.41 -11.28 -10.28
N TYR A 317 -16.22 -10.78 -10.58
CA TYR A 317 -16.08 -9.46 -11.21
C TYR A 317 -16.78 -9.39 -12.57
N GLN A 318 -16.62 -10.40 -13.42
CA GLN A 318 -17.28 -10.45 -14.72
C GLN A 318 -18.80 -10.53 -14.59
N PHE A 319 -19.30 -11.31 -13.63
CA PHE A 319 -20.72 -11.41 -13.33
C PHE A 319 -21.29 -10.07 -12.83
N MET A 320 -20.61 -9.40 -11.90
CA MET A 320 -21.05 -8.09 -11.41
C MET A 320 -21.01 -7.03 -12.52
N ASP A 321 -19.98 -7.02 -13.35
CA ASP A 321 -19.85 -6.06 -14.45
C ASP A 321 -20.92 -6.26 -15.54
N SER A 322 -21.44 -7.48 -15.72
CA SER A 322 -22.42 -7.83 -16.77
C SER A 322 -23.88 -7.84 -16.29
N SER A 323 -24.15 -8.46 -15.14
CA SER A 323 -25.51 -8.69 -14.63
C SER A 323 -25.95 -7.62 -13.63
N TYR A 324 -25.02 -7.04 -12.86
CA TYR A 324 -25.31 -6.07 -11.79
C TYR A 324 -24.43 -4.81 -11.84
N PRO A 325 -24.24 -4.15 -13.01
CA PRO A 325 -23.34 -3.00 -13.14
C PRO A 325 -23.78 -1.82 -12.26
N ASP A 326 -25.09 -1.68 -12.01
CA ASP A 326 -25.66 -0.62 -11.18
C ASP A 326 -25.17 -0.67 -9.73
N VAL A 327 -24.87 -1.86 -9.19
CA VAL A 327 -24.33 -2.01 -7.83
C VAL A 327 -22.93 -1.39 -7.76
N GLY A 328 -22.06 -1.71 -8.71
CA GLY A 328 -20.72 -1.13 -8.78
C GLY A 328 -20.75 0.39 -8.96
N ASN A 329 -21.59 0.87 -9.89
CA ASN A 329 -21.76 2.30 -10.16
C ASN A 329 -22.29 3.06 -8.93
N ALA A 330 -23.23 2.48 -8.19
CA ALA A 330 -23.78 3.07 -6.98
C ALA A 330 -22.71 3.17 -5.88
N ILE A 331 -21.88 2.14 -5.69
CA ILE A 331 -20.78 2.16 -4.71
C ILE A 331 -19.76 3.27 -5.03
N GLU A 332 -19.36 3.42 -6.30
CA GLU A 332 -18.42 4.47 -6.72
C GLU A 332 -18.98 5.88 -6.48
N ARG A 333 -20.26 6.08 -6.82
CA ARG A 333 -20.94 7.38 -6.70
C ARG A 333 -21.18 7.76 -5.25
N GLU A 334 -21.76 6.85 -4.47
CA GLU A 334 -22.23 7.14 -3.11
C GLU A 334 -21.13 6.98 -2.06
N LYS A 335 -20.09 6.21 -2.39
CA LYS A 335 -18.94 5.92 -1.50
C LYS A 335 -19.38 5.36 -0.14
N LYS A 336 -20.57 4.77 -0.09
CA LYS A 336 -21.24 4.18 1.06
C LYS A 336 -22.07 2.98 0.59
N LEU A 337 -22.14 1.93 1.38
CA LEU A 337 -23.08 0.83 1.18
C LEU A 337 -24.39 1.22 1.89
N THR A 338 -25.39 1.67 1.12
CA THR A 338 -26.75 1.87 1.65
C THR A 338 -27.45 0.51 1.79
N PRO A 339 -28.54 0.43 2.57
CA PRO A 339 -29.28 -0.82 2.72
C PRO A 339 -29.72 -1.43 1.37
N GLU A 340 -30.12 -0.58 0.41
CA GLU A 340 -30.58 -1.01 -0.91
C GLU A 340 -29.44 -1.58 -1.76
N ILE A 341 -28.27 -0.94 -1.73
CA ILE A 341 -27.07 -1.42 -2.42
C ILE A 341 -26.59 -2.71 -1.78
N GLU A 342 -26.60 -2.78 -0.44
CA GLU A 342 -26.20 -3.98 0.30
C GLU A 342 -27.11 -5.17 -0.01
N GLU A 343 -28.43 -4.98 -0.03
CA GLU A 343 -29.39 -6.04 -0.36
C GLU A 343 -29.21 -6.54 -1.80
N SER A 344 -29.03 -5.61 -2.75
CA SER A 344 -28.74 -5.96 -4.15
C SER A 344 -27.42 -6.73 -4.29
N LEU A 345 -26.39 -6.33 -3.55
CA LEU A 345 -25.10 -7.02 -3.52
C LEU A 345 -25.23 -8.44 -2.93
N LYS A 346 -25.99 -8.62 -1.84
CA LYS A 346 -26.27 -9.94 -1.26
C LYS A 346 -26.94 -10.86 -2.28
N HIS A 347 -28.01 -10.38 -2.92
CA HIS A 347 -28.73 -11.15 -3.93
C HIS A 347 -27.81 -11.55 -5.08
N ALA A 348 -27.00 -10.63 -5.59
CA ALA A 348 -26.05 -10.90 -6.66
C ALA A 348 -25.00 -11.96 -6.27
N ILE A 349 -24.44 -11.88 -5.05
CA ILE A 349 -23.48 -12.87 -4.55
C ILE A 349 -24.12 -14.26 -4.41
N GLU A 350 -25.35 -14.34 -3.87
CA GLU A 350 -26.06 -15.59 -3.71
C GLU A 350 -26.45 -16.23 -5.05
N GLU A 351 -26.85 -15.42 -6.03
CA GLU A 351 -27.10 -15.88 -7.39
C GLU A 351 -25.83 -16.40 -8.05
N PHE A 352 -24.73 -15.64 -7.96
CA PHE A 352 -23.45 -16.05 -8.53
C PHE A 352 -22.93 -17.35 -7.92
N ASN A 353 -22.98 -17.46 -6.59
CA ASN A 353 -22.52 -18.67 -5.90
C ASN A 353 -23.32 -19.91 -6.31
N LYS A 354 -24.62 -19.80 -6.61
CA LYS A 354 -25.43 -20.92 -7.14
C LYS A 354 -24.99 -21.36 -8.55
N GLN A 355 -24.42 -20.44 -9.33
CA GLN A 355 -23.93 -20.72 -10.69
C GLN A 355 -22.48 -21.24 -10.68
N PHE A 356 -21.69 -20.85 -9.68
CA PHE A 356 -20.26 -21.20 -9.57
C PHE A 356 -20.00 -22.58 -8.95
N VAL A 357 -20.87 -23.02 -8.03
CA VAL A 357 -20.76 -24.28 -7.28
C VAL A 357 -21.00 -25.48 -8.18
#